data_AF-H3A4W8-F1
#
_entry.id   AF-H3A4W8-F1
#
_cell.length_a   1.000
_cell.length_b   1.000
_cell.length_c   1.000
_cell.angle_alpha   90.00
_cell.angle_beta   90.00
_cell.angle_gamma   90.00
#
_symmetry.space_group_name_H-M   'P 1'
#
loop_
_entity.id
_entity.type
_entity.pdbx_description
1 polymer ?
#
loop_
_entity_poly.entity_id
_entity_poly.type
_entity_poly.pdbx_seq_one_letter_code
_entity_poly.pdbx_strand_id
1 'polypeptide(L)'
;IMPGDNRKWCVRITVFLTLFTLLILYFLSHHLRNATNKWIFQENLNGCNVTFQTQTITSLNKKTFIISAYFDNRERKITRFIAIIDRKGYGNLYCRYCCKQNDVSYTIDFGVEVYVHSDHFGFPYATADLICKIPQNCTKNFVKVYGLESKGKNLLLPAFKIHNSDLQFKYEFSVCISTLFGNYNNVLQFIQAIEMYRLLGVGKVVIYKTNCSVMLEKVLKYYVNENVVEVIPWPITSHLKVSSGWLYSASPGDIHYYGQLTALNDCIYRHMYDSRYLLLNDIDEIALPIKHKNWHELMDSLSKQHPNIGVFLIENHIFPYTVHSDNNSFNIAYWNAVPGINILKHIHREPDRRSVYNPTKMIVNPRKVVQTSVHSVLHAYSSSYRVSPNTALLYHCRVPLQSHLPKTSLIEDTTLWRYSAPLIMNVNTVINKSMI
;
A
#
# COMPACT_ATOMS: atom_id res chain seq x y z
N ILE A 1 -11.60 -71.56 -13.10
CA ILE A 1 -11.65 -70.54 -12.03
C ILE A 1 -11.70 -69.18 -12.72
N MET A 2 -12.74 -68.40 -12.44
CA MET A 2 -13.23 -67.30 -13.28
C MET A 2 -12.23 -66.13 -13.47
N PRO A 3 -12.24 -65.46 -14.63
CA PRO A 3 -11.41 -64.30 -14.96
C PRO A 3 -12.05 -63.01 -14.42
N GLY A 4 -11.76 -62.66 -13.16
CA GLY A 4 -12.47 -61.58 -12.46
C GLY A 4 -11.69 -60.30 -12.13
N ASP A 5 -10.35 -60.29 -12.26
CA ASP A 5 -9.55 -59.28 -11.54
C ASP A 5 -8.75 -58.29 -12.41
N ASN A 6 -8.45 -58.65 -13.67
CA ASN A 6 -7.66 -57.76 -14.55
C ASN A 6 -8.41 -56.46 -14.94
N ARG A 7 -9.75 -56.50 -14.98
CA ARG A 7 -10.55 -55.32 -15.37
C ARG A 7 -10.55 -54.24 -14.29
N LYS A 8 -10.58 -54.63 -13.01
CA LYS A 8 -10.53 -53.69 -11.87
C LYS A 8 -9.14 -53.07 -11.73
N TRP A 9 -8.09 -53.85 -12.02
CA TRP A 9 -6.72 -53.37 -11.98
C TRP A 9 -6.43 -52.38 -13.11
N CYS A 10 -6.88 -52.67 -14.34
CA CYS A 10 -6.79 -51.71 -15.46
C CYS A 10 -7.55 -50.41 -15.17
N VAL A 11 -8.78 -50.47 -14.64
CA VAL A 11 -9.56 -49.25 -14.32
C VAL A 11 -8.85 -48.40 -13.26
N ARG A 12 -8.25 -49.02 -12.23
CA ARG A 12 -7.49 -48.28 -11.20
C ARG A 12 -6.25 -47.60 -11.77
N ILE A 13 -5.53 -48.25 -12.69
CA ILE A 13 -4.36 -47.66 -13.36
C ILE A 13 -4.78 -46.51 -14.28
N THR A 14 -5.86 -46.66 -15.03
CA THR A 14 -6.37 -45.59 -15.90
C THR A 14 -6.83 -44.37 -15.08
N VAL A 15 -7.49 -44.57 -13.94
CA VAL A 15 -7.88 -43.48 -13.03
C VAL A 15 -6.65 -42.80 -12.42
N PHE A 16 -5.62 -43.56 -12.04
CA PHE A 16 -4.40 -42.99 -11.49
C PHE A 16 -3.63 -42.16 -12.53
N LEU A 17 -3.49 -42.68 -13.76
CA LEU A 17 -2.83 -41.98 -14.86
C LEU A 17 -3.59 -40.72 -15.28
N THR A 18 -4.93 -40.73 -15.27
CA THR A 18 -5.75 -39.54 -15.58
C THR A 18 -5.67 -38.48 -14.49
N LEU A 19 -5.66 -38.87 -13.20
CA LEU A 19 -5.45 -37.91 -12.11
C LEU A 19 -4.04 -37.32 -12.13
N PHE A 20 -3.03 -38.12 -12.44
CA PHE A 20 -1.64 -37.67 -12.54
C PHE A 20 -1.43 -36.71 -13.73
N THR A 21 -2.03 -36.99 -14.89
CA THR A 21 -1.97 -36.06 -16.04
C THR A 21 -2.73 -34.77 -15.78
N LEU A 22 -3.88 -34.81 -15.11
CA LEU A 22 -4.60 -33.61 -14.67
C LEU A 22 -3.78 -32.78 -13.68
N LEU A 23 -3.03 -33.41 -12.77
CA LEU A 23 -2.14 -32.72 -11.84
C LEU A 23 -0.97 -32.05 -12.56
N ILE A 24 -0.36 -32.73 -13.54
CA ILE A 24 0.69 -32.17 -14.39
C ILE A 24 0.16 -31.01 -15.22
N LEU A 25 -1.02 -31.14 -15.83
CA LEU A 25 -1.66 -30.07 -16.59
C LEU A 25 -2.03 -28.89 -15.70
N TYR A 26 -2.48 -29.12 -14.46
CA TYR A 26 -2.70 -28.08 -13.47
C TYR A 26 -1.40 -27.34 -13.14
N PHE A 27 -0.32 -28.07 -12.82
CA PHE A 27 0.99 -27.48 -12.55
C PHE A 27 1.56 -26.73 -13.76
N LEU A 28 1.43 -27.27 -14.97
CA LEU A 28 1.83 -26.61 -16.21
C LEU A 28 0.98 -25.36 -16.47
N SER A 29 -0.34 -25.41 -16.27
CA SER A 29 -1.22 -24.25 -16.43
C SER A 29 -0.95 -23.16 -15.39
N HIS A 30 -0.61 -23.54 -14.16
CA HIS A 30 -0.24 -22.64 -13.08
C HIS A 30 1.14 -22.02 -13.34
N HIS A 31 2.11 -22.81 -13.81
CA HIS A 31 3.41 -22.31 -14.24
C HIS A 31 3.30 -21.41 -15.48
N LEU A 32 2.48 -21.77 -16.47
CA LEU A 32 2.23 -20.95 -17.64
C LEU A 32 1.50 -19.66 -17.26
N ARG A 33 0.51 -19.68 -16.37
CA ARG A 33 -0.12 -18.45 -15.81
C ARG A 33 0.86 -17.56 -15.05
N ASN A 34 1.81 -18.15 -14.33
CA ASN A 34 2.86 -17.39 -13.66
C ASN A 34 3.95 -16.90 -14.63
N ALA A 35 4.16 -17.60 -15.75
CA ALA A 35 5.10 -17.21 -16.80
C ALA A 35 4.52 -16.17 -17.78
N THR A 36 3.20 -16.12 -17.99
CA THR A 36 2.54 -15.20 -18.93
C THR A 36 2.39 -13.76 -18.43
N ASN A 37 2.90 -13.41 -17.26
CA ASN A 37 2.94 -12.02 -16.79
C ASN A 37 4.19 -11.22 -17.23
N LYS A 38 5.08 -11.82 -18.03
CA LYS A 38 6.20 -11.09 -18.68
C LYS A 38 5.80 -10.58 -20.07
N TRP A 39 4.84 -9.66 -20.13
CA TRP A 39 4.66 -8.84 -21.33
C TRP A 39 5.80 -7.83 -21.39
N ILE A 40 6.90 -8.21 -22.04
CA ILE A 40 7.97 -7.30 -22.40
C ILE A 40 7.46 -6.49 -23.60
N PHE A 41 6.98 -5.28 -23.33
CA PHE A 41 6.72 -4.33 -24.41
C PHE A 41 8.05 -3.72 -24.85
N GLN A 42 8.44 -4.06 -26.07
CA GLN A 42 9.59 -3.48 -26.74
C GLN A 42 9.11 -2.44 -27.72
N GLU A 43 9.24 -1.17 -27.36
CA GLU A 43 8.93 -0.05 -28.26
C GLU A 43 10.23 0.63 -28.69
N ASN A 44 10.34 0.93 -29.98
CA ASN A 44 11.42 1.76 -30.51
C ASN A 44 10.97 3.23 -30.44
N LEU A 45 11.12 3.82 -29.26
CA LEU A 45 10.83 5.23 -29.02
C LEU A 45 12.10 6.05 -29.31
N ASN A 46 12.11 6.78 -30.42
CA ASN A 46 13.19 7.70 -30.80
C ASN A 46 14.57 7.02 -30.84
N GLY A 47 14.75 5.94 -31.61
CA GLY A 47 16.05 5.30 -31.84
C GLY A 47 16.67 4.62 -30.60
N CYS A 48 15.95 4.60 -29.48
CA CYS A 48 16.31 3.89 -28.27
C CYS A 48 15.50 2.60 -28.15
N ASN A 49 16.17 1.46 -28.08
CA ASN A 49 15.51 0.21 -27.70
C ASN A 49 15.08 0.29 -26.22
N VAL A 50 13.77 0.24 -25.97
CA VAL A 50 13.20 0.31 -24.62
C VAL A 50 12.52 -1.01 -24.28
N THR A 51 12.83 -1.54 -23.10
CA THR A 51 12.09 -2.65 -22.49
C THR A 51 11.50 -2.13 -21.18
N PHE A 52 10.19 -1.88 -21.20
CA PHE A 52 9.49 -1.38 -20.03
C PHE A 52 9.35 -2.46 -18.96
N GLN A 53 9.67 -2.11 -17.71
CA GLN A 53 9.37 -2.97 -16.57
C GLN A 53 7.90 -2.84 -16.20
N THR A 54 7.22 -3.99 -16.09
CA THR A 54 5.81 -4.09 -15.68
C THR A 54 5.65 -4.51 -14.22
N GLN A 55 6.76 -4.88 -13.56
CA GLN A 55 6.77 -5.32 -12.17
C GLN A 55 6.84 -4.13 -11.22
N THR A 56 6.11 -4.20 -10.11
CA THR A 56 6.14 -3.18 -9.04
C THR A 56 7.49 -3.10 -8.32
N ILE A 57 8.27 -4.19 -8.30
CA ILE A 57 9.60 -4.24 -7.69
C ILE A 57 10.57 -4.82 -8.70
N THR A 58 11.53 -4.02 -9.15
CA THR A 58 12.57 -4.44 -10.09
C THR A 58 13.93 -4.49 -9.38
N SER A 59 14.54 -5.68 -9.29
CA SER A 59 15.89 -5.83 -8.76
C SER A 59 16.92 -5.39 -9.82
N LEU A 60 17.77 -4.41 -9.49
CA LEU A 60 18.94 -4.09 -10.32
C LEU A 60 20.10 -5.04 -10.00
N ASN A 61 20.25 -5.34 -8.71
CA ASN A 61 21.17 -6.32 -8.14
C ASN A 61 20.65 -6.73 -6.75
N LYS A 62 21.45 -7.50 -6.00
CA LYS A 62 21.08 -7.95 -4.65
C LYS A 62 20.92 -6.81 -3.63
N LYS A 63 21.40 -5.60 -3.93
CA LYS A 63 21.50 -4.48 -3.00
C LYS A 63 20.55 -3.33 -3.32
N THR A 64 19.96 -3.30 -4.51
CA THR A 64 19.13 -2.18 -4.99
C THR A 64 17.90 -2.70 -5.73
N PHE A 65 16.73 -2.28 -5.27
CA PHE A 65 15.43 -2.59 -5.84
C PHE A 65 14.68 -1.29 -6.15
N ILE A 66 14.20 -1.14 -7.38
CA ILE A 66 13.47 0.04 -7.84
C ILE A 66 11.98 -0.24 -7.82
N ILE A 67 11.20 0.70 -7.31
CA ILE A 67 9.75 0.59 -7.20
C ILE A 67 9.08 1.32 -8.36
N SER A 68 9.31 2.62 -8.48
CA SER A 68 8.68 3.47 -9.49
C SER A 68 9.49 4.76 -9.69
N ALA A 69 9.27 5.42 -10.82
CA ALA A 69 9.91 6.69 -11.18
C ALA A 69 8.85 7.79 -11.33
N TYR A 70 9.13 8.97 -10.78
CA TYR A 70 8.21 10.09 -10.72
C TYR A 70 8.88 11.38 -11.17
N PHE A 71 8.14 12.21 -11.90
CA PHE A 71 8.56 13.57 -12.18
C PHE A 71 8.35 14.44 -10.93
N ASP A 72 9.39 15.16 -10.51
CA ASP A 72 9.32 16.08 -9.39
C ASP A 72 9.96 17.42 -9.82
N ASN A 73 9.20 18.50 -9.68
CA ASN A 73 9.56 19.85 -10.09
C ASN A 73 9.34 20.88 -8.97
N ARG A 74 9.15 20.43 -7.73
CA ARG A 74 8.86 21.30 -6.58
C ARG A 74 10.04 22.20 -6.21
N GLU A 75 11.27 21.71 -6.43
CA GLU A 75 12.52 22.49 -6.27
C GLU A 75 13.30 22.61 -7.59
N ARG A 76 13.60 21.46 -8.21
CA ARG A 76 14.35 21.33 -9.45
C ARG A 76 13.70 20.28 -10.34
N LYS A 77 13.90 20.36 -11.65
CA LYS A 77 13.36 19.38 -12.62
C LYS A 77 14.16 18.08 -12.55
N ILE A 78 13.63 17.10 -11.84
CA ILE A 78 14.29 15.79 -11.62
C ILE A 78 13.32 14.65 -11.89
N THR A 79 13.89 13.47 -12.12
CA THR A 79 13.21 12.21 -11.91
C THR A 79 13.62 11.66 -10.56
N ARG A 80 12.64 11.39 -9.70
CA ARG A 80 12.83 10.74 -8.41
C ARG A 80 12.36 9.29 -8.53
N PHE A 81 13.24 8.34 -8.21
CA PHE A 81 12.82 6.96 -8.01
C PHE A 81 12.60 6.69 -6.53
N ILE A 82 11.55 5.94 -6.23
CA ILE A 82 11.40 5.29 -4.94
C ILE A 82 12.08 3.93 -5.03
N ALA A 83 12.97 3.64 -4.08
CA ALA A 83 13.80 2.44 -4.09
C ALA A 83 13.91 1.82 -2.69
N ILE A 84 14.37 0.57 -2.64
CA ILE A 84 14.84 -0.13 -1.45
C ILE A 84 16.32 -0.43 -1.66
N ILE A 85 17.18 -0.03 -0.72
CA ILE A 85 18.63 -0.23 -0.83
C ILE A 85 19.26 -0.82 0.42
N ASP A 86 20.35 -1.58 0.25
CA ASP A 86 21.20 -2.05 1.33
C ASP A 86 21.99 -0.88 1.93
N ARG A 87 21.80 -0.63 3.23
CA ARG A 87 22.45 0.46 3.95
C ARG A 87 23.96 0.26 4.12
N LYS A 88 24.47 -0.98 4.01
CA LYS A 88 25.92 -1.27 4.12
C LYS A 88 26.69 -0.87 2.87
N GLY A 89 26.02 -0.65 1.75
CA GLY A 89 26.61 -0.09 0.55
C GLY A 89 26.01 -0.66 -0.73
N TYR A 90 25.54 0.23 -1.60
CA TYR A 90 24.80 -0.05 -2.83
C TYR A 90 25.62 0.18 -4.12
N GLY A 91 26.83 0.74 -4.00
CA GLY A 91 27.71 1.04 -5.13
C GLY A 91 27.26 2.26 -5.94
N ASN A 92 27.91 2.48 -7.09
CA ASN A 92 27.58 3.61 -7.97
C ASN A 92 26.41 3.26 -8.88
N LEU A 93 25.38 4.11 -8.86
CA LEU A 93 24.20 3.99 -9.71
C LEU A 93 24.20 5.11 -10.76
N TYR A 94 23.68 4.78 -11.93
CA TYR A 94 23.56 5.69 -13.07
C TYR A 94 22.14 5.65 -13.64
N CYS A 95 21.68 6.79 -14.13
CA CYS A 95 20.50 6.85 -14.96
C CYS A 95 20.84 7.29 -16.38
N ARG A 96 20.10 6.72 -17.33
CA ARG A 96 20.25 6.95 -18.76
C ARG A 96 18.97 7.51 -19.34
N TYR A 97 19.09 8.66 -19.99
CA TYR A 97 18.02 9.29 -20.76
C TYR A 97 18.25 9.09 -22.26
N CYS A 98 17.13 9.01 -22.99
CA CYS A 98 17.11 9.04 -24.45
C CYS A 98 16.78 10.46 -24.91
N CYS A 99 17.66 11.02 -25.74
CA CYS A 99 17.62 12.42 -26.15
C CYS A 99 17.68 12.50 -27.68
N LYS A 100 17.17 13.61 -28.22
CA LYS A 100 17.10 13.82 -29.67
C LYS A 100 17.60 15.22 -29.99
N GLN A 101 18.57 15.32 -30.89
CA GLN A 101 19.12 16.58 -31.38
C GLN A 101 19.34 16.49 -32.89
N ASN A 102 18.78 17.44 -33.65
CA ASN A 102 18.85 17.47 -35.13
C ASN A 102 18.46 16.12 -35.77
N ASP A 103 17.35 15.52 -35.32
CA ASP A 103 16.86 14.19 -35.72
C ASP A 103 17.77 12.98 -35.39
N VAL A 104 18.93 13.20 -34.80
CA VAL A 104 19.81 12.14 -34.29
C VAL A 104 19.44 11.80 -32.84
N SER A 105 19.21 10.52 -32.59
CA SER A 105 18.91 10.00 -31.25
C SER A 105 20.19 9.56 -30.54
N TYR A 106 20.35 9.92 -29.28
CA TYR A 106 21.52 9.58 -28.47
C TYR A 106 21.13 9.35 -27.02
N THR A 107 22.03 8.73 -26.25
CA THR A 107 21.81 8.49 -24.81
C THR A 107 22.80 9.26 -23.98
N ILE A 108 22.36 9.80 -22.84
CA ILE A 108 23.23 10.45 -21.86
C ILE A 108 23.06 9.76 -20.51
N ASP A 109 24.19 9.49 -19.87
CA ASP A 109 24.29 8.87 -18.55
C ASP A 109 24.67 9.90 -17.48
N PHE A 110 23.98 9.87 -16.35
CA PHE A 110 24.29 10.71 -15.17
C PHE A 110 24.44 9.84 -13.93
N GLY A 111 25.30 10.28 -13.02
CA GLY A 111 25.35 9.71 -11.67
C GLY A 111 24.07 10.01 -10.91
N VAL A 112 23.62 9.03 -10.13
CA VAL A 112 22.43 9.13 -9.28
C VAL A 112 22.81 9.72 -7.93
N GLU A 113 22.08 10.74 -7.47
CA GLU A 113 22.17 11.22 -6.09
C GLU A 113 21.25 10.34 -5.22
N VAL A 114 21.81 9.66 -4.22
CA VAL A 114 21.07 8.69 -3.37
C VAL A 114 20.79 9.28 -2.00
N TYR A 115 19.51 9.31 -1.62
CA TYR A 115 19.07 9.76 -0.30
C TYR A 115 18.37 8.61 0.42
N VAL A 116 19.10 7.98 1.34
CA VAL A 116 18.54 6.94 2.22
C VAL A 116 17.65 7.60 3.26
N HIS A 117 16.42 7.11 3.41
CA HIS A 117 15.50 7.64 4.42
C HIS A 117 16.06 7.39 5.82
N SER A 118 15.96 8.40 6.69
CA SER A 118 16.55 8.35 8.03
C SER A 118 15.89 7.33 8.94
N ASP A 119 14.60 7.03 8.72
CA ASP A 119 13.89 6.02 9.49
C ASP A 119 13.85 4.68 8.75
N HIS A 120 14.32 3.66 9.44
CA HIS A 120 14.45 2.29 8.97
C HIS A 120 14.41 1.27 10.12
N PHE A 121 14.08 1.71 11.34
CA PHE A 121 13.90 0.84 12.52
C PHE A 121 15.03 -0.17 12.80
N GLY A 122 16.28 0.20 12.47
CA GLY A 122 17.45 -0.69 12.59
C GLY A 122 17.63 -1.76 11.51
N PHE A 123 16.72 -1.89 10.54
CA PHE A 123 16.77 -2.93 9.50
C PHE A 123 17.89 -2.71 8.47
N PRO A 124 18.48 -3.78 7.89
CA PRO A 124 19.58 -3.66 6.93
C PRO A 124 19.23 -2.91 5.64
N TYR A 125 18.02 -3.10 5.11
CA TYR A 125 17.53 -2.38 3.95
C TYR A 125 16.63 -1.22 4.37
N ALA A 126 16.71 -0.11 3.63
CA ALA A 126 15.92 1.08 3.84
C ALA A 126 15.27 1.57 2.55
N THR A 127 14.17 2.31 2.71
CA THR A 127 13.61 3.13 1.62
C THR A 127 14.63 4.22 1.25
N ALA A 128 14.74 4.52 -0.03
CA ALA A 128 15.60 5.57 -0.53
C ALA A 128 14.99 6.29 -1.73
N ASP A 129 15.35 7.56 -1.87
CA ASP A 129 15.10 8.32 -3.09
C ASP A 129 16.36 8.30 -3.95
N LEU A 130 16.21 7.92 -5.21
CA LEU A 130 17.27 8.04 -6.22
C LEU A 130 16.95 9.22 -7.12
N ILE A 131 17.81 10.24 -7.14
CA ILE A 131 17.55 11.49 -7.86
C ILE A 131 18.39 11.57 -9.13
N CYS A 132 17.69 11.77 -10.24
CA CYS A 132 18.27 11.93 -11.56
C CYS A 132 17.90 13.28 -12.15
N LYS A 133 18.89 14.11 -12.45
CA LYS A 133 18.68 15.37 -13.18
C LYS A 133 18.18 15.07 -14.59
N ILE A 134 17.11 15.75 -15.00
CA ILE A 134 16.55 15.60 -16.35
C ILE A 134 17.31 16.57 -17.27
N PRO A 135 18.01 16.10 -18.31
CA PRO A 135 18.76 16.97 -19.21
C PRO A 135 17.82 17.69 -20.19
N GLN A 136 18.30 18.78 -20.78
CA GLN A 136 17.59 19.45 -21.88
C GLN A 136 17.52 18.54 -23.10
N ASN A 137 16.44 18.65 -23.89
CA ASN A 137 16.20 17.89 -25.13
C ASN A 137 16.08 16.35 -24.98
N CYS A 138 15.79 15.87 -23.77
CA CYS A 138 15.58 14.45 -23.50
C CYS A 138 14.10 14.09 -23.28
N THR A 139 13.74 12.84 -23.57
CA THR A 139 12.40 12.31 -23.26
C THR A 139 12.13 12.37 -21.77
N LYS A 140 10.89 12.71 -21.43
CA LYS A 140 10.40 12.77 -20.04
C LYS A 140 9.42 11.65 -19.73
N ASN A 141 9.24 10.69 -20.64
CA ASN A 141 8.26 9.63 -20.49
C ASN A 141 8.83 8.42 -19.77
N PHE A 142 10.14 8.20 -19.87
CA PHE A 142 10.82 7.08 -19.24
C PHE A 142 12.30 7.39 -18.96
N VAL A 143 12.88 6.61 -18.08
CA VAL A 143 14.30 6.66 -17.73
C VAL A 143 14.80 5.26 -17.40
N LYS A 144 16.05 4.96 -17.74
CA LYS A 144 16.72 3.71 -17.34
C LYS A 144 17.59 3.95 -16.13
N VAL A 145 17.66 3.01 -15.19
CA VAL A 145 18.56 3.07 -14.02
C VAL A 145 19.30 1.74 -13.85
N TYR A 146 20.60 1.80 -13.53
CA TYR A 146 21.47 0.62 -13.46
C TYR A 146 22.71 0.87 -12.60
N GLY A 147 23.34 -0.21 -12.12
CA GLY A 147 24.61 -0.16 -11.39
C GLY A 147 25.83 -0.15 -12.31
N LEU A 148 26.98 0.28 -11.79
CA LEU A 148 28.24 0.35 -12.54
C LEU A 148 28.61 -0.99 -13.21
N GLU A 149 28.31 -2.13 -12.58
CA GLU A 149 28.57 -3.45 -13.16
C GLU A 149 27.84 -3.72 -14.49
N SER A 150 26.80 -2.95 -14.81
CA SER A 150 26.05 -3.03 -16.06
C SER A 150 26.49 -2.00 -17.10
N LYS A 151 27.40 -1.07 -16.76
CA LYS A 151 27.89 -0.03 -17.66
C LYS A 151 28.71 -0.67 -18.80
N GLY A 152 28.37 -0.33 -20.04
CA GLY A 152 29.06 -0.84 -21.24
C GLY A 152 28.73 -2.29 -21.64
N LYS A 153 27.89 -2.99 -20.87
CA LYS A 153 27.32 -4.27 -21.30
C LYS A 153 26.15 -4.00 -22.24
N ASN A 154 26.04 -4.74 -23.34
CA ASN A 154 24.86 -4.77 -24.23
C ASN A 154 23.63 -5.42 -23.55
N LEU A 155 23.49 -5.24 -22.23
CA LEU A 155 22.36 -5.75 -21.46
C LEU A 155 21.15 -4.84 -21.68
N LEU A 156 19.97 -5.44 -21.84
CA LEU A 156 18.70 -4.71 -21.84
C LEU A 156 18.50 -4.07 -20.46
N LEU A 157 18.84 -2.79 -20.34
CA LEU A 157 18.65 -2.03 -19.12
C LEU A 157 17.16 -1.81 -18.84
N PRO A 158 16.70 -1.98 -17.59
CA PRO A 158 15.29 -1.77 -17.26
C PRO A 158 14.92 -0.30 -17.45
N ALA A 159 13.85 -0.06 -18.22
CA ALA A 159 13.27 1.26 -18.37
C ALA A 159 12.02 1.39 -17.50
N PHE A 160 11.93 2.52 -16.81
CA PHE A 160 10.84 2.88 -15.93
C PHE A 160 10.07 4.03 -16.53
N LYS A 161 8.75 3.88 -16.65
CA LYS A 161 7.87 4.97 -17.01
C LYS A 161 7.92 6.03 -15.91
N ILE A 162 7.98 7.29 -16.30
CA ILE A 162 7.91 8.42 -15.38
C ILE A 162 6.43 8.74 -15.17
N HIS A 163 5.96 8.55 -13.95
CA HIS A 163 4.57 8.76 -13.54
C HIS A 163 4.30 10.21 -13.11
N ASN A 164 3.03 10.51 -12.87
CA ASN A 164 2.48 11.81 -12.44
C ASN A 164 2.66 12.96 -13.43
N SER A 165 2.56 12.66 -14.72
CA SER A 165 2.54 13.67 -15.78
C SER A 165 1.16 14.32 -15.96
N ASP A 166 0.09 13.69 -15.46
CA ASP A 166 -1.28 14.22 -15.49
C ASP A 166 -1.53 15.11 -14.28
N LEU A 167 -1.74 16.42 -14.52
CA LEU A 167 -1.89 17.45 -13.49
C LEU A 167 -3.37 17.74 -13.19
N GLN A 168 -4.18 16.69 -13.03
CA GLN A 168 -5.62 16.80 -12.78
C GLN A 168 -6.04 16.10 -11.49
N PHE A 169 -6.59 16.87 -10.56
CA PHE A 169 -7.19 16.32 -9.34
C PHE A 169 -8.48 15.58 -9.68
N LYS A 170 -8.46 14.27 -9.47
CA LYS A 170 -9.58 13.35 -9.65
C LYS A 170 -10.29 13.09 -8.33
N TYR A 171 -9.56 13.17 -7.22
CA TYR A 171 -10.04 12.84 -5.89
C TYR A 171 -9.73 13.95 -4.90
N GLU A 172 -10.72 14.32 -4.07
CA GLU A 172 -10.46 15.21 -2.93
C GLU A 172 -9.66 14.47 -1.85
N PHE A 173 -10.02 13.22 -1.57
CA PHE A 173 -9.36 12.36 -0.60
C PHE A 173 -9.08 10.98 -1.17
N SER A 174 -7.87 10.49 -0.91
CA SER A 174 -7.52 9.08 -1.12
C SER A 174 -6.87 8.50 0.13
N VAL A 175 -6.90 7.18 0.27
CA VAL A 175 -6.28 6.46 1.41
C VAL A 175 -5.20 5.52 0.89
N CYS A 176 -4.00 5.61 1.46
CA CYS A 176 -2.88 4.73 1.17
C CYS A 176 -2.74 3.71 2.31
N ILE A 177 -2.96 2.44 1.99
CA ILE A 177 -2.83 1.31 2.91
C ILE A 177 -1.57 0.54 2.56
N SER A 178 -0.60 0.55 3.46
CA SER A 178 0.80 0.27 3.11
C SER A 178 1.12 -1.17 2.78
N THR A 179 0.61 -2.17 3.52
CA THR A 179 0.90 -3.58 3.21
C THR A 179 -0.24 -4.48 3.71
N LEU A 180 -0.85 -5.22 2.78
CA LEU A 180 -1.79 -6.32 3.08
C LEU A 180 -1.04 -7.65 2.95
N PHE A 181 -0.79 -8.32 4.07
CA PHE A 181 0.09 -9.49 4.15
C PHE A 181 -0.42 -10.53 5.17
N GLY A 182 0.33 -11.63 5.32
CA GLY A 182 0.09 -12.63 6.36
C GLY A 182 -1.18 -13.45 6.16
N ASN A 183 -1.63 -13.59 4.91
CA ASN A 183 -2.93 -14.19 4.56
C ASN A 183 -4.08 -13.49 5.29
N TYR A 184 -4.06 -12.15 5.32
CA TYR A 184 -5.05 -11.32 6.01
C TYR A 184 -6.48 -11.78 5.70
N ASN A 185 -7.25 -12.07 6.76
CA ASN A 185 -8.58 -12.66 6.69
C ASN A 185 -9.62 -11.93 7.55
N ASN A 186 -9.36 -10.69 7.96
CA ASN A 186 -10.34 -9.89 8.68
C ASN A 186 -11.27 -9.16 7.69
N VAL A 187 -12.04 -9.97 6.95
CA VAL A 187 -12.84 -9.54 5.79
C VAL A 187 -13.95 -8.58 6.20
N LEU A 188 -14.66 -8.85 7.29
CA LEU A 188 -15.75 -8.00 7.75
C LEU A 188 -15.25 -6.61 8.18
N GLN A 189 -14.14 -6.54 8.94
CA GLN A 189 -13.55 -5.25 9.31
C GLN A 189 -13.02 -4.51 8.09
N PHE A 190 -12.43 -5.22 7.12
CA PHE A 190 -11.99 -4.63 5.85
C PHE A 190 -13.15 -3.95 5.10
N ILE A 191 -14.27 -4.67 4.91
CA ILE A 191 -15.44 -4.11 4.21
C ILE A 191 -15.96 -2.87 4.96
N GLN A 192 -16.09 -2.95 6.28
CA GLN A 192 -16.54 -1.81 7.09
C GLN A 192 -15.58 -0.61 6.99
N ALA A 193 -14.26 -0.83 6.96
CA ALA A 193 -13.28 0.24 6.82
C ALA A 193 -13.38 0.94 5.44
N ILE A 194 -13.44 0.16 4.35
CA ILE A 194 -13.61 0.73 2.99
C ILE A 194 -14.91 1.52 2.86
N GLU A 195 -16.02 0.99 3.37
CA GLU A 195 -17.30 1.69 3.32
C GLU A 195 -17.32 2.92 4.24
N MET A 196 -16.66 2.87 5.40
CA MET A 196 -16.44 4.06 6.23
C MET A 196 -15.66 5.13 5.49
N TYR A 197 -14.58 4.78 4.78
CA TYR A 197 -13.85 5.75 3.96
C TYR A 197 -14.73 6.41 2.89
N ARG A 198 -15.59 5.63 2.21
CA ARG A 198 -16.54 6.18 1.23
C ARG A 198 -17.52 7.15 1.88
N LEU A 199 -18.08 6.81 3.04
CA LEU A 199 -18.96 7.70 3.81
C LEU A 199 -18.26 8.97 4.28
N LEU A 200 -16.96 8.91 4.53
CA LEU A 200 -16.12 10.06 4.91
C LEU A 200 -15.69 10.92 3.70
N GLY A 201 -16.03 10.52 2.47
CA GLY A 201 -15.77 11.29 1.24
C GLY A 201 -14.52 10.84 0.46
N VAL A 202 -13.99 9.65 0.75
CA VAL A 202 -12.84 9.10 0.01
C VAL A 202 -13.25 8.63 -1.38
N GLY A 203 -12.52 9.11 -2.39
CA GLY A 203 -12.73 8.74 -3.79
C GLY A 203 -11.92 7.52 -4.22
N LYS A 204 -10.76 7.27 -3.59
CA LYS A 204 -9.87 6.16 -3.94
C LYS A 204 -9.17 5.56 -2.73
N VAL A 205 -9.10 4.24 -2.66
CA VAL A 205 -8.27 3.52 -1.68
C VAL A 205 -7.20 2.72 -2.41
N VAL A 206 -5.96 2.85 -1.99
CA VAL A 206 -4.78 2.22 -2.61
C VAL A 206 -4.22 1.20 -1.65
N ILE A 207 -4.07 -0.04 -2.10
CA ILE A 207 -3.63 -1.15 -1.26
C ILE A 207 -2.47 -1.86 -1.91
N TYR A 208 -1.34 -1.87 -1.22
CA TYR A 208 -0.18 -2.67 -1.62
C TYR A 208 -0.35 -4.09 -1.06
N LYS A 209 -0.61 -5.04 -1.95
CA LYS A 209 -1.01 -6.41 -1.57
C LYS A 209 0.12 -7.40 -1.80
N THR A 210 0.57 -8.05 -0.73
CA THR A 210 1.43 -9.24 -0.81
C THR A 210 0.57 -10.50 -0.93
N ASN A 211 -0.35 -10.73 0.01
CA ASN A 211 -1.32 -11.83 -0.06
C ASN A 211 -2.51 -11.57 0.88
N CYS A 212 -3.62 -12.26 0.64
CA CYS A 212 -4.80 -12.24 1.50
C CYS A 212 -5.63 -13.52 1.32
N SER A 213 -6.67 -13.68 2.14
CA SER A 213 -7.56 -14.83 2.03
C SER A 213 -8.35 -14.84 0.72
N VAL A 214 -8.78 -16.03 0.29
CA VAL A 214 -9.61 -16.21 -0.93
C VAL A 214 -10.90 -15.39 -0.85
N MET A 215 -11.49 -15.26 0.34
CA MET A 215 -12.69 -14.45 0.53
C MET A 215 -12.39 -12.96 0.35
N LEU A 216 -11.27 -12.46 0.88
CA LEU A 216 -10.85 -11.07 0.68
C LEU A 216 -10.50 -10.78 -0.79
N GLU A 217 -9.94 -11.75 -1.53
CA GLU A 217 -9.71 -11.58 -2.98
C GLU A 217 -10.99 -11.29 -3.75
N LYS A 218 -12.11 -11.94 -3.41
CA LYS A 218 -13.43 -11.66 -4.04
C LYS A 218 -13.90 -10.24 -3.74
N VAL A 219 -13.75 -9.80 -2.49
CA VAL A 219 -14.12 -8.45 -2.05
C VAL A 219 -13.25 -7.38 -2.73
N LEU A 220 -11.94 -7.61 -2.81
CA LEU A 220 -11.03 -6.72 -3.53
C LEU A 220 -11.40 -6.62 -5.01
N LYS A 221 -11.72 -7.75 -5.66
CA LYS A 221 -12.18 -7.77 -7.05
C LYS A 221 -13.45 -6.93 -7.24
N TYR A 222 -14.42 -7.04 -6.32
CA TYR A 222 -15.61 -6.20 -6.33
C TYR A 222 -15.25 -4.72 -6.29
N TYR A 223 -14.43 -4.28 -5.33
CA TYR A 223 -14.07 -2.86 -5.20
C TYR A 223 -13.18 -2.33 -6.33
N VAL A 224 -12.34 -3.17 -6.93
CA VAL A 224 -11.56 -2.82 -8.13
C VAL A 224 -12.49 -2.57 -9.31
N ASN A 225 -13.50 -3.42 -9.51
CA ASN A 225 -14.49 -3.26 -10.58
C ASN A 225 -15.35 -1.99 -10.39
N GLU A 226 -15.66 -1.63 -9.15
CA GLU A 226 -16.36 -0.38 -8.80
C GLU A 226 -15.43 0.85 -8.82
N ASN A 227 -14.15 0.69 -9.21
CA ASN A 227 -13.11 1.74 -9.22
C ASN A 227 -12.83 2.38 -7.84
N VAL A 228 -13.31 1.80 -6.74
CA VAL A 228 -13.10 2.30 -5.37
C VAL A 228 -11.69 1.97 -4.88
N VAL A 229 -11.22 0.75 -5.15
CA VAL A 229 -9.90 0.27 -4.70
C VAL A 229 -8.96 0.11 -5.90
N GLU A 230 -7.73 0.57 -5.74
CA GLU A 230 -6.58 0.20 -6.57
C GLU A 230 -5.69 -0.76 -5.79
N VAL A 231 -5.45 -1.95 -6.36
CA VAL A 231 -4.56 -2.94 -5.77
C VAL A 231 -3.22 -2.91 -6.50
N ILE A 232 -2.17 -2.55 -5.77
CA ILE A 232 -0.79 -2.60 -6.24
C ILE A 232 -0.18 -3.94 -5.82
N PRO A 233 0.23 -4.82 -6.76
CA PRO A 233 0.93 -6.05 -6.40
C PRO A 233 2.23 -5.74 -5.65
N TRP A 234 2.44 -6.36 -4.49
CA TRP A 234 3.60 -6.10 -3.63
C TRP A 234 4.36 -7.40 -3.30
N PRO A 235 5.10 -7.97 -4.28
CA PRO A 235 5.78 -9.27 -4.15
C PRO A 235 7.09 -9.17 -3.36
N ILE A 236 7.14 -8.36 -2.30
CA ILE A 236 8.36 -8.05 -1.55
C ILE A 236 9.07 -9.30 -0.99
N THR A 237 8.29 -10.33 -0.63
CA THR A 237 8.79 -11.62 -0.12
C THR A 237 9.57 -12.42 -1.15
N SER A 238 9.42 -12.13 -2.44
CA SER A 238 10.21 -12.75 -3.51
C SER A 238 11.58 -12.10 -3.68
N HIS A 239 11.82 -10.96 -3.03
CA HIS A 239 13.05 -10.16 -3.18
C HIS A 239 13.87 -10.07 -1.89
N LEU A 240 13.21 -9.98 -0.73
CA LEU A 240 13.83 -9.75 0.57
C LEU A 240 13.19 -10.61 1.66
N LYS A 241 13.97 -10.96 2.69
CA LYS A 241 13.43 -11.56 3.91
C LYS A 241 12.70 -10.47 4.71
N VAL A 242 11.39 -10.42 4.64
CA VAL A 242 10.59 -9.43 5.37
C VAL A 242 10.50 -9.72 6.86
N SER A 243 10.35 -8.67 7.67
CA SER A 243 9.90 -8.78 9.06
C SER A 243 8.39 -8.57 9.18
N SER A 244 7.78 -9.29 10.13
CA SER A 244 6.38 -9.14 10.54
C SER A 244 6.20 -8.29 11.80
N GLY A 245 7.30 -7.85 12.42
CA GLY A 245 7.28 -7.00 13.61
C GLY A 245 7.92 -5.65 13.34
N TRP A 246 7.62 -4.69 14.21
CA TRP A 246 8.18 -3.33 14.13
C TRP A 246 9.59 -3.24 14.72
N LEU A 247 9.91 -4.10 15.70
CA LEU A 247 11.19 -4.08 16.39
C LEU A 247 12.16 -5.12 15.80
N TYR A 248 13.28 -4.66 15.25
CA TYR A 248 14.29 -5.52 14.62
C TYR A 248 14.81 -6.64 15.54
N SER A 249 15.06 -6.34 16.82
CA SER A 249 15.59 -7.33 17.77
C SER A 249 14.59 -8.45 18.09
N ALA A 250 13.29 -8.19 18.00
CA ALA A 250 12.24 -9.18 18.27
C ALA A 250 11.76 -9.90 17.00
N SER A 251 11.81 -9.25 15.84
CA SER A 251 11.42 -9.82 14.56
C SER A 251 12.43 -9.40 13.48
N PRO A 252 13.56 -10.11 13.36
CA PRO A 252 14.62 -9.74 12.43
C PRO A 252 14.22 -10.06 10.98
N GLY A 253 14.82 -9.31 10.06
CA GLY A 253 14.65 -9.47 8.63
C GLY A 253 15.53 -8.47 7.88
N ASP A 254 15.46 -8.48 6.56
CA ASP A 254 16.14 -7.54 5.69
C ASP A 254 15.42 -6.18 5.69
N ILE A 255 14.08 -6.18 5.72
CA ILE A 255 13.25 -4.96 5.58
C ILE A 255 12.12 -4.92 6.62
N HIS A 256 11.89 -3.71 7.15
CA HIS A 256 10.86 -3.43 8.16
C HIS A 256 9.45 -3.68 7.63
N TYR A 257 8.63 -4.44 8.38
CA TYR A 257 7.18 -4.57 8.22
C TYR A 257 6.69 -4.71 6.78
N TYR A 258 7.18 -5.72 6.07
CA TYR A 258 6.86 -5.98 4.65
C TYR A 258 7.15 -4.80 3.69
N GLY A 259 8.05 -3.87 4.06
CA GLY A 259 8.37 -2.70 3.25
C GLY A 259 7.33 -1.58 3.33
N GLN A 260 6.58 -1.49 4.43
CA GLN A 260 5.54 -0.47 4.66
C GLN A 260 6.03 0.96 4.38
N LEU A 261 7.24 1.32 4.82
CA LEU A 261 7.80 2.66 4.56
C LEU A 261 7.90 2.95 3.05
N THR A 262 8.38 1.98 2.29
CA THR A 262 8.53 2.12 0.84
C THR A 262 7.18 2.24 0.16
N ALA A 263 6.19 1.45 0.57
CA ALA A 263 4.84 1.52 0.02
C ALA A 263 4.15 2.87 0.31
N LEU A 264 4.28 3.40 1.53
CA LEU A 264 3.73 4.71 1.88
C LEU A 264 4.37 5.84 1.06
N ASN A 265 5.70 5.81 0.91
CA ASN A 265 6.41 6.80 0.10
C ASN A 265 6.05 6.67 -1.38
N ASP A 266 5.96 5.46 -1.95
CA ASP A 266 5.48 5.26 -3.32
C ASP A 266 4.07 5.84 -3.53
N CYS A 267 3.16 5.61 -2.59
CA CYS A 267 1.77 6.06 -2.69
C CYS A 267 1.65 7.60 -2.70
N ILE A 268 2.46 8.29 -1.88
CA ILE A 268 2.51 9.77 -1.86
C ILE A 268 2.80 10.31 -3.25
N TYR A 269 3.83 9.75 -3.91
CA TYR A 269 4.17 10.19 -5.25
C TYR A 269 3.10 9.74 -6.24
N ARG A 270 2.72 8.46 -6.30
CA ARG A 270 1.69 7.94 -7.23
C ARG A 270 0.42 8.78 -7.31
N HIS A 271 -0.02 9.34 -6.17
CA HIS A 271 -1.24 10.13 -6.07
C HIS A 271 -1.00 11.62 -5.80
N MET A 272 0.22 12.11 -6.06
CA MET A 272 0.61 13.50 -5.79
C MET A 272 -0.24 14.53 -6.55
N TYR A 273 -0.57 14.23 -7.81
CA TYR A 273 -1.29 15.14 -8.70
C TYR A 273 -2.71 14.69 -9.05
N ASP A 274 -3.16 13.53 -8.57
CA ASP A 274 -4.57 13.10 -8.73
C ASP A 274 -5.42 13.26 -7.46
N SER A 275 -4.79 13.44 -6.29
CA SER A 275 -5.47 13.49 -5.00
C SER A 275 -5.15 14.78 -4.23
N ARG A 276 -6.16 15.49 -3.71
CA ARG A 276 -5.93 16.71 -2.92
C ARG A 276 -5.40 16.39 -1.52
N TYR A 277 -5.84 15.31 -0.89
CA TYR A 277 -5.26 14.85 0.37
C TYR A 277 -5.12 13.33 0.37
N LEU A 278 -4.08 12.84 1.06
CA LEU A 278 -3.87 11.41 1.29
C LEU A 278 -3.91 11.12 2.78
N LEU A 279 -4.70 10.14 3.20
CA LEU A 279 -4.53 9.50 4.51
C LEU A 279 -3.52 8.36 4.36
N LEU A 280 -2.43 8.41 5.12
CA LEU A 280 -1.45 7.32 5.23
C LEU A 280 -1.83 6.46 6.43
N ASN A 281 -2.35 5.26 6.20
CA ASN A 281 -3.03 4.49 7.24
C ASN A 281 -2.70 3.00 7.26
N ASP A 282 -2.98 2.36 8.38
CA ASP A 282 -3.10 0.90 8.45
C ASP A 282 -4.56 0.48 8.16
N ILE A 283 -4.77 -0.81 7.87
CA ILE A 283 -6.07 -1.31 7.39
C ILE A 283 -7.14 -1.40 8.51
N ASP A 284 -6.71 -1.49 9.76
CA ASP A 284 -7.54 -1.67 10.95
C ASP A 284 -7.81 -0.35 11.71
N GLU A 285 -7.42 0.78 11.12
CA GLU A 285 -7.54 2.12 11.67
C GLU A 285 -8.51 2.96 10.84
N ILE A 286 -9.28 3.86 11.45
CA ILE A 286 -10.18 4.79 10.74
C ILE A 286 -10.01 6.20 11.33
N ALA A 287 -9.60 7.18 10.52
CA ALA A 287 -9.54 8.57 10.95
C ALA A 287 -10.95 9.16 11.02
N LEU A 288 -11.51 9.23 12.22
CA LEU A 288 -12.91 9.56 12.49
C LEU A 288 -13.05 11.03 12.92
N PRO A 289 -13.79 11.86 12.17
CA PRO A 289 -14.15 13.20 12.62
C PRO A 289 -15.11 13.15 13.80
N ILE A 290 -14.82 13.91 14.86
CA ILE A 290 -15.67 14.02 16.06
C ILE A 290 -16.65 15.18 15.93
N LYS A 291 -16.19 16.34 15.44
CA LYS A 291 -17.00 17.57 15.31
C LYS A 291 -17.66 17.75 13.95
N HIS A 292 -17.19 17.04 12.93
CA HIS A 292 -17.60 17.22 11.55
C HIS A 292 -18.27 15.95 11.01
N LYS A 293 -19.04 16.05 9.93
CA LYS A 293 -19.75 14.91 9.35
C LYS A 293 -18.88 14.03 8.44
N ASN A 294 -17.79 14.58 7.89
CA ASN A 294 -16.92 13.90 6.94
C ASN A 294 -15.57 14.61 6.84
N TRP A 295 -14.65 14.10 6.01
CA TRP A 295 -13.33 14.70 5.84
C TRP A 295 -13.36 16.03 5.09
N HIS A 296 -14.36 16.27 4.23
CA HIS A 296 -14.48 17.54 3.53
C HIS A 296 -14.67 18.69 4.54
N GLU A 297 -15.67 18.58 5.42
CA GLU A 297 -15.91 19.58 6.47
C GLU A 297 -14.72 19.70 7.45
N LEU A 298 -14.12 18.57 7.84
CA LEU A 298 -12.95 18.55 8.72
C LEU A 298 -11.78 19.32 8.11
N MET A 299 -11.45 19.04 6.85
CA MET A 299 -10.28 19.60 6.18
C MET A 299 -10.50 21.03 5.71
N ASP A 300 -11.74 21.42 5.36
CA ASP A 300 -12.10 22.82 5.14
C ASP A 300 -11.87 23.65 6.42
N SER A 301 -12.35 23.15 7.57
CA SER A 301 -12.14 23.78 8.87
C SER A 301 -10.65 23.89 9.24
N LEU A 302 -9.91 22.78 9.14
CA LEU A 302 -8.48 22.73 9.47
C LEU A 302 -7.63 23.59 8.53
N SER A 303 -7.91 23.58 7.22
CA SER A 303 -7.15 24.38 6.25
C SER A 303 -7.41 25.88 6.39
N LYS A 304 -8.62 26.30 6.80
CA LYS A 304 -8.92 27.70 7.14
C LYS A 304 -8.19 28.16 8.40
N GLN A 305 -8.15 27.32 9.44
CA GLN A 305 -7.45 27.63 10.69
C GLN A 305 -5.93 27.58 10.54
N HIS A 306 -5.44 26.71 9.65
CA HIS A 306 -4.02 26.42 9.48
C HIS A 306 -3.59 26.41 8.00
N PRO A 307 -3.65 27.56 7.29
CA PRO A 307 -3.48 27.62 5.83
C PRO A 307 -2.10 27.18 5.32
N ASN A 308 -1.08 27.23 6.17
CA ASN A 308 0.30 26.86 5.83
C ASN A 308 0.67 25.41 6.20
N ILE A 309 -0.27 24.64 6.75
CA ILE A 309 -0.03 23.26 7.17
C ILE A 309 -0.32 22.30 6.01
N GLY A 310 0.62 21.41 5.75
CA GLY A 310 0.47 20.35 4.75
C GLY A 310 0.38 18.95 5.35
N VAL A 311 0.53 18.80 6.67
CA VAL A 311 0.54 17.52 7.37
C VAL A 311 -0.31 17.62 8.64
N PHE A 312 -1.40 16.86 8.71
CA PHE A 312 -2.31 16.82 9.85
C PHE A 312 -2.18 15.46 10.55
N LEU A 313 -1.66 15.48 11.77
CA LEU A 313 -1.44 14.29 12.60
C LEU A 313 -2.73 13.98 13.37
N ILE A 314 -3.29 12.80 13.16
CA ILE A 314 -4.47 12.29 13.86
C ILE A 314 -4.01 11.27 14.90
N GLU A 315 -4.37 11.48 16.16
CA GLU A 315 -3.94 10.66 17.29
C GLU A 315 -4.66 9.32 17.36
N ASN A 316 -3.90 8.25 17.63
CA ASN A 316 -4.39 6.89 17.77
C ASN A 316 -5.02 6.60 19.13
N HIS A 317 -6.26 6.08 19.12
CA HIS A 317 -6.94 5.57 20.30
C HIS A 317 -7.40 4.13 20.10
N ILE A 318 -7.18 3.30 21.12
CA ILE A 318 -7.41 1.86 21.09
C ILE A 318 -8.85 1.56 21.49
N PHE A 319 -9.56 0.84 20.61
CA PHE A 319 -10.88 0.28 20.85
C PHE A 319 -10.76 -1.25 20.94
N PRO A 320 -10.63 -1.84 22.14
CA PRO A 320 -10.36 -3.26 22.28
C PRO A 320 -11.48 -4.11 21.68
N TYR A 321 -11.14 -5.01 20.75
CA TYR A 321 -12.14 -5.95 20.21
C TYR A 321 -12.60 -7.00 21.24
N THR A 322 -11.98 -7.04 22.43
CA THR A 322 -12.37 -7.93 23.54
C THR A 322 -13.50 -7.34 24.39
N VAL A 323 -13.88 -6.08 24.17
CA VAL A 323 -14.96 -5.41 24.90
C VAL A 323 -16.07 -5.01 23.93
N HIS A 324 -17.28 -5.48 24.18
CA HIS A 324 -18.45 -5.20 23.35
C HIS A 324 -19.42 -4.26 24.06
N SER A 325 -20.13 -3.46 23.27
CA SER A 325 -21.34 -2.76 23.73
C SER A 325 -22.41 -3.76 24.15
N ASP A 326 -23.19 -3.41 25.17
CA ASP A 326 -24.37 -4.20 25.58
C ASP A 326 -25.54 -4.03 24.59
N ASN A 327 -25.38 -3.12 23.61
CA ASN A 327 -26.36 -2.91 22.56
C ASN A 327 -26.37 -4.07 21.54
N ASN A 328 -27.45 -4.84 21.59
CA ASN A 328 -27.67 -5.97 20.69
C ASN A 328 -28.11 -5.57 19.26
N SER A 329 -28.39 -4.29 18.98
CA SER A 329 -28.81 -3.83 17.65
C SER A 329 -27.76 -4.07 16.55
N PHE A 330 -26.49 -4.30 16.90
CA PHE A 330 -25.42 -4.61 15.95
C PHE A 330 -25.09 -6.11 15.87
N ASN A 331 -25.92 -6.98 16.45
CA ASN A 331 -25.85 -8.44 16.25
C ASN A 331 -26.50 -8.83 14.92
N ILE A 332 -25.85 -8.48 13.83
CA ILE A 332 -26.36 -8.73 12.47
C ILE A 332 -26.02 -10.17 12.09
N ALA A 333 -27.01 -11.07 12.16
CA ALA A 333 -26.85 -12.49 11.89
C ALA A 333 -26.21 -12.77 10.52
N TYR A 334 -26.54 -11.95 9.51
CA TYR A 334 -25.99 -12.04 8.16
C TYR A 334 -24.46 -11.91 8.11
N TRP A 335 -23.83 -11.23 9.08
CA TRP A 335 -22.39 -11.02 9.11
C TRP A 335 -21.62 -12.14 9.81
N ASN A 336 -22.31 -13.03 10.54
CA ASN A 336 -21.66 -14.09 11.32
C ASN A 336 -20.88 -15.10 10.47
N ALA A 337 -21.22 -15.24 9.19
CA ALA A 337 -20.52 -16.11 8.25
C ALA A 337 -19.25 -15.48 7.65
N VAL A 338 -19.08 -14.16 7.79
CA VAL A 338 -17.94 -13.42 7.22
C VAL A 338 -16.85 -13.29 8.28
N PRO A 339 -15.63 -13.83 8.06
CA PRO A 339 -14.54 -13.72 9.01
C PRO A 339 -14.18 -12.26 9.30
N GLY A 340 -14.02 -11.93 10.58
CA GLY A 340 -13.53 -10.61 11.00
C GLY A 340 -14.33 -9.97 12.11
N ILE A 341 -13.95 -8.74 12.45
CA ILE A 341 -14.49 -7.98 13.57
C ILE A 341 -15.61 -7.06 13.08
N ASN A 342 -16.75 -7.05 13.77
CA ASN A 342 -17.80 -6.03 13.58
C ASN A 342 -17.45 -4.79 14.41
N ILE A 343 -16.96 -3.73 13.77
CA ILE A 343 -16.48 -2.53 14.47
C ILE A 343 -17.62 -1.78 15.18
N LEU A 344 -18.87 -1.94 14.74
CA LEU A 344 -20.03 -1.29 15.39
C LEU A 344 -20.27 -1.81 16.81
N LYS A 345 -19.72 -2.97 17.18
CA LYS A 345 -19.82 -3.50 18.55
C LYS A 345 -18.79 -2.91 19.51
N HIS A 346 -17.79 -2.19 19.02
CA HIS A 346 -16.59 -1.80 19.77
C HIS A 346 -16.48 -0.29 19.93
N ILE A 347 -17.27 0.26 20.85
CA ILE A 347 -17.33 1.72 21.12
C ILE A 347 -16.63 2.14 22.41
N HIS A 348 -16.02 1.21 23.13
CA HIS A 348 -15.31 1.53 24.37
C HIS A 348 -13.83 1.66 24.05
N ARG A 349 -13.26 2.84 24.28
CA ARG A 349 -11.82 3.10 24.09
C ARG A 349 -11.06 3.13 25.39
N GLU A 350 -9.81 2.69 25.33
CA GLU A 350 -8.87 2.81 26.46
C GLU A 350 -8.59 4.29 26.78
N PRO A 351 -8.50 4.68 28.05
CA PRO A 351 -8.05 6.01 28.44
C PRO A 351 -6.58 6.23 28.06
N ASP A 352 -6.16 7.48 27.97
CA ASP A 352 -4.76 7.79 27.63
C ASP A 352 -3.79 7.28 28.68
N ARG A 353 -2.69 6.67 28.22
CA ARG A 353 -1.64 6.13 29.06
C ARG A 353 -0.74 7.24 29.56
N ARG A 354 -0.62 7.37 30.89
CA ARG A 354 0.27 8.37 31.51
C ARG A 354 1.70 8.20 31.02
N SER A 355 2.30 9.30 30.55
CA SER A 355 3.68 9.36 30.06
C SER A 355 3.99 8.45 28.87
N VAL A 356 2.98 7.97 28.14
CA VAL A 356 3.16 7.19 26.92
C VAL A 356 2.61 7.97 25.74
N TYR A 357 3.42 8.13 24.71
CA TYR A 357 3.00 8.78 23.47
C TYR A 357 1.99 7.91 22.71
N ASN A 358 0.83 8.46 22.38
CA ASN A 358 -0.08 7.85 21.42
C ASN A 358 0.44 8.10 20.00
N PRO A 359 0.72 7.04 19.22
CA PRO A 359 1.13 7.16 17.83
C PRO A 359 0.11 7.92 17.00
N THR A 360 0.55 8.45 15.87
CA THR A 360 -0.31 9.21 14.95
C THR A 360 -0.32 8.58 13.58
N LYS A 361 -1.40 8.82 12.83
CA LYS A 361 -1.42 8.70 11.37
C LYS A 361 -1.68 10.06 10.76
N MET A 362 -1.56 10.18 9.45
CA MET A 362 -1.39 11.49 8.81
C MET A 362 -2.32 11.66 7.62
N ILE A 363 -3.10 12.75 7.63
CA ILE A 363 -3.71 13.30 6.43
C ILE A 363 -2.72 14.33 5.87
N VAL A 364 -2.23 14.11 4.65
CA VAL A 364 -1.17 14.92 4.04
C VAL A 364 -1.62 15.54 2.73
N ASN A 365 -1.12 16.73 2.46
CA ASN A 365 -1.03 17.28 1.12
C ASN A 365 0.19 16.62 0.44
N PRO A 366 0.03 15.68 -0.51
CA PRO A 366 1.16 14.92 -1.05
C PRO A 366 2.20 15.80 -1.75
N ARG A 367 1.80 16.96 -2.29
CA ARG A 367 2.75 17.90 -2.92
C ARG A 367 3.67 18.58 -1.90
N LYS A 368 3.31 18.56 -0.61
CA LYS A 368 4.12 19.14 0.47
C LYS A 368 4.99 18.12 1.20
N VAL A 369 4.85 16.82 0.93
CA VAL A 369 5.64 15.76 1.60
C VAL A 369 6.67 15.19 0.63
N VAL A 370 7.92 15.05 1.10
CA VAL A 370 9.02 14.48 0.32
C VAL A 370 9.30 13.05 0.79
N GLN A 371 9.38 12.84 2.10
CA GLN A 371 9.68 11.55 2.73
C GLN A 371 8.81 11.36 3.98
N THR A 372 8.30 10.15 4.18
CA THR A 372 7.48 9.79 5.35
C THR A 372 7.99 8.54 6.06
N SER A 373 7.74 8.50 7.38
CA SER A 373 7.72 7.27 8.17
C SER A 373 6.25 6.81 8.39
N VAL A 374 6.02 5.86 9.29
CA VAL A 374 4.72 5.32 9.68
C VAL A 374 3.89 6.36 10.44
N HIS A 375 4.50 7.14 11.34
CA HIS A 375 3.79 8.02 12.28
C HIS A 375 4.08 9.51 12.13
N SER A 376 5.09 9.87 11.33
CA SER A 376 5.52 11.25 11.09
C SER A 376 6.15 11.40 9.70
N VAL A 377 6.19 12.63 9.20
CA VAL A 377 7.01 12.96 8.02
C VAL A 377 8.49 13.06 8.41
N LEU A 378 9.38 12.65 7.51
CA LEU A 378 10.83 12.78 7.67
C LEU A 378 11.33 14.06 7.00
N HIS A 379 10.74 14.42 5.85
CA HIS A 379 11.05 15.63 5.11
C HIS A 379 9.81 16.15 4.38
N ALA A 380 9.52 17.45 4.56
CA ALA A 380 8.36 18.12 3.98
C ALA A 380 8.62 19.61 3.73
N TYR A 381 7.91 20.19 2.78
CA TYR A 381 7.85 21.62 2.46
C TYR A 381 6.80 22.38 3.28
N SER A 382 6.33 21.78 4.37
CA SER A 382 5.31 22.33 5.24
C SER A 382 5.45 21.75 6.63
N SER A 383 5.03 22.51 7.64
CA SER A 383 4.97 22.03 9.01
C SER A 383 3.82 21.04 9.22
N SER A 384 3.92 20.30 10.33
CA SER A 384 2.89 19.39 10.82
C SER A 384 2.05 20.04 11.90
N TYR A 385 0.77 19.68 11.95
CA TYR A 385 -0.16 20.10 13.01
C TYR A 385 -0.80 18.87 13.66
N ARG A 386 -0.75 18.79 14.99
CA ARG A 386 -1.46 17.73 15.74
C ARG A 386 -2.91 18.14 15.94
N VAL A 387 -3.82 17.41 15.30
CA VAL A 387 -5.26 17.65 15.43
C VAL A 387 -5.69 17.20 16.83
N SER A 388 -6.46 18.06 17.52
CA SER A 388 -7.01 17.72 18.83
C SER A 388 -7.92 16.48 18.72
N PRO A 389 -7.81 15.49 19.63
CA PRO A 389 -8.71 14.33 19.67
C PRO A 389 -10.20 14.70 19.77
N ASN A 390 -10.51 15.87 20.33
CA ASN A 390 -11.88 16.41 20.38
C ASN A 390 -12.42 16.88 19.01
N THR A 391 -11.57 16.91 17.98
CA THR A 391 -11.92 17.33 16.61
C THR A 391 -11.93 16.14 15.66
N ALA A 392 -10.89 15.32 15.70
CA ALA A 392 -10.78 14.04 15.00
C ALA A 392 -9.81 13.13 15.75
N LEU A 393 -10.06 11.83 15.69
CA LEU A 393 -9.19 10.81 16.26
C LEU A 393 -9.11 9.60 15.36
N LEU A 394 -8.10 8.76 15.56
CA LEU A 394 -7.94 7.52 14.82
C LEU A 394 -8.52 6.38 15.67
N TYR A 395 -9.62 5.82 15.19
CA TYR A 395 -10.28 4.65 15.75
C TYR A 395 -9.48 3.40 15.38
N HIS A 396 -8.84 2.75 16.36
CA HIS A 396 -8.05 1.54 16.15
C HIS A 396 -8.68 0.35 16.85
N CYS A 397 -9.43 -0.47 16.11
CA CYS A 397 -10.08 -1.65 16.66
C CYS A 397 -9.16 -2.86 16.62
N ARG A 398 -8.57 -3.20 17.77
CA ARG A 398 -7.48 -4.17 17.89
C ARG A 398 -7.39 -4.79 19.29
N VAL A 399 -6.31 -5.56 19.52
CA VAL A 399 -5.98 -6.10 20.84
C VAL A 399 -5.80 -4.96 21.85
N PRO A 400 -6.24 -5.13 23.11
CA PRO A 400 -6.03 -4.12 24.15
C PRO A 400 -4.54 -3.88 24.43
N LEU A 401 -4.18 -2.62 24.72
CA LEU A 401 -2.85 -2.29 25.26
C LEU A 401 -2.88 -2.23 26.80
N GLN A 402 -4.07 -2.13 27.39
CA GLN A 402 -4.31 -2.12 28.83
C GLN A 402 -5.33 -3.19 29.23
N SER A 403 -5.01 -4.47 28.94
CA SER A 403 -5.90 -5.61 29.15
C SER A 403 -6.38 -5.84 30.60
N HIS A 404 -5.73 -5.22 31.58
CA HIS A 404 -6.12 -5.27 32.99
C HIS A 404 -7.27 -4.32 33.35
N LEU A 405 -7.63 -3.38 32.47
CA LEU A 405 -8.71 -2.43 32.76
C LEU A 405 -10.08 -3.11 32.65
N PRO A 406 -10.96 -2.94 33.65
CA PRO A 406 -12.35 -3.37 33.51
C PRO A 406 -13.10 -2.45 32.55
N LYS A 407 -14.22 -2.93 31.98
CA LYS A 407 -15.08 -2.16 31.06
C LYS A 407 -15.51 -0.81 31.66
N THR A 408 -15.76 -0.74 32.96
CA THR A 408 -16.16 0.47 33.69
C THR A 408 -15.10 1.58 33.70
N SER A 409 -13.83 1.25 33.42
CA SER A 409 -12.73 2.22 33.30
C SER A 409 -12.50 2.69 31.86
N LEU A 410 -13.24 2.15 30.89
CA LEU A 410 -13.14 2.53 29.49
C LEU A 410 -14.07 3.71 29.19
N ILE A 411 -13.69 4.49 28.18
CA ILE A 411 -14.45 5.66 27.75
C ILE A 411 -15.41 5.21 26.64
N GLU A 412 -16.71 5.39 26.85
CA GLU A 412 -17.71 5.16 25.80
C GLU A 412 -17.65 6.28 24.75
N ASP A 413 -17.46 5.90 23.48
CA ASP A 413 -17.42 6.78 22.32
C ASP A 413 -18.28 6.21 21.19
N THR A 414 -19.49 6.76 21.06
CA THR A 414 -20.49 6.34 20.07
C THR A 414 -20.35 7.08 18.73
N THR A 415 -19.26 7.80 18.48
CA THR A 415 -19.10 8.61 17.26
C THR A 415 -19.24 7.77 15.98
N LEU A 416 -18.74 6.54 15.99
CA LEU A 416 -18.86 5.61 14.86
C LEU A 416 -20.32 5.31 14.49
N TRP A 417 -21.23 5.29 15.48
CA TRP A 417 -22.64 4.95 15.25
C TRP A 417 -23.42 5.98 14.44
N ARG A 418 -22.90 7.20 14.28
CA ARG A 418 -23.49 8.21 13.37
C ARG A 418 -23.58 7.72 11.93
N TYR A 419 -22.72 6.76 11.55
CA TYR A 419 -22.65 6.19 10.21
C TYR A 419 -23.28 4.79 10.14
N SER A 420 -23.82 4.28 11.23
CA SER A 420 -24.25 2.87 11.35
C SER A 420 -25.28 2.46 10.29
N ALA A 421 -26.35 3.24 10.11
CA ALA A 421 -27.41 2.92 9.14
C ALA A 421 -26.88 2.80 7.69
N PRO A 422 -26.20 3.82 7.11
CA PRO A 422 -25.65 3.67 5.77
C PRO A 422 -24.52 2.62 5.69
N LEU A 423 -23.71 2.48 6.75
CA LEU A 423 -22.65 1.47 6.79
C LEU A 423 -23.24 0.05 6.70
N ILE A 424 -24.27 -0.25 7.48
CA ILE A 424 -24.90 -1.58 7.48
C ILE A 424 -25.46 -1.91 6.09
N MET A 425 -26.17 -0.97 5.48
CA MET A 425 -26.73 -1.13 4.13
C MET A 425 -25.63 -1.40 3.10
N ASN A 426 -24.54 -0.65 3.13
CA ASN A 426 -23.43 -0.81 2.19
C ASN A 426 -22.69 -2.14 2.41
N VAL A 427 -22.39 -2.50 3.66
CA VAL A 427 -21.74 -3.78 4.00
C VAL A 427 -22.57 -4.96 3.50
N ASN A 428 -23.89 -4.96 3.71
CA ASN A 428 -24.79 -5.99 3.18
C ASN A 428 -24.73 -6.09 1.65
N THR A 429 -24.68 -4.93 0.98
CA THR A 429 -24.57 -4.87 -0.49
C THR A 429 -23.27 -5.49 -0.97
N VAL A 430 -22.15 -5.18 -0.31
CA VAL A 430 -20.83 -5.72 -0.67
C VAL A 430 -20.78 -7.23 -0.46
N ILE A 431 -21.26 -7.74 0.67
CA ILE A 431 -21.30 -9.18 0.97
C ILE A 431 -22.08 -9.92 -0.13
N ASN A 432 -23.28 -9.43 -0.47
CA ASN A 432 -24.11 -10.02 -1.52
C ASN A 432 -23.43 -9.97 -2.90
N LYS A 433 -22.96 -8.79 -3.33
CA LYS A 433 -22.33 -8.61 -4.65
C LYS A 433 -20.97 -9.32 -4.79
N SER A 434 -20.27 -9.53 -3.68
CA SER A 434 -18.99 -10.25 -3.67
C SER A 434 -19.18 -11.78 -3.59
N MET A 435 -20.43 -12.26 -3.39
CA MET A 435 -20.77 -13.68 -3.27
C MET A 435 -19.96 -14.39 -2.18
N ILE A 436 -19.98 -13.83 -0.97
CA ILE A 436 -19.27 -14.34 0.21
C ILE A 436 -20.19 -14.62 1.38
#